data_AF-A0A1G2XCN3-F1
#
_entry.id   AF-A0A1G2XCN3-F1
#
_cell.length_a   1.000
_cell.length_b   1.000
_cell.length_c   1.000
_cell.angle_alpha   90.00
_cell.angle_beta   90.00
_cell.angle_gamma   90.00
#
_symmetry.space_group_name_H-M   'P 1'
#
loop_
_entity.id
_entity.type
_entity.pdbx_description
1 polymer ?
#
loop_
_entity_poly.entity_id
_entity_poly.type
_entity_poly.pdbx_seq_one_letter_code
_entity_poly.pdbx_strand_id
1 'polypeptide(L)'
;MAKAVPVKNDKDELAGYMIFCPACECGHLFYTNHSNPKCNWIFDGNTEKPTFSPSMLVHQSACQPRCHSFVRNGQIQFLSDCTHKMAGQTVELPEI
;
A
#
# COMPACT_ATOMS: atom_id res chain seq x y z
N MET A 1 11.38 11.89 4.91
CA MET A 1 11.01 12.07 3.50
C MET A 1 9.65 11.42 3.25
N ALA A 2 9.10 11.52 2.03
CA ALA A 2 7.82 10.89 1.70
C ALA A 2 7.96 9.35 1.67
N LYS A 3 6.88 8.67 2.06
CA LYS A 3 6.73 7.20 2.06
C LYS A 3 5.60 6.72 1.16
N ALA A 4 4.75 7.66 0.72
CA ALA A 4 3.72 7.45 -0.28
C ALA A 4 3.88 8.50 -1.39
N VAL A 5 3.85 8.04 -2.65
CA VAL A 5 3.98 8.91 -3.83
C VAL A 5 2.71 8.89 -4.68
N PRO A 6 2.29 10.03 -5.25
CA PRO A 6 1.12 10.08 -6.10
C PRO A 6 1.39 9.35 -7.42
N VAL A 7 0.43 8.58 -7.88
CA VAL A 7 0.42 7.92 -9.18
C VAL A 7 -0.67 8.54 -10.03
N LYS A 8 -0.34 8.91 -11.25
CA LYS A 8 -1.28 9.44 -12.23
C LYS A 8 -1.68 8.37 -13.26
N ASN A 9 -2.89 8.49 -13.80
CA ASN A 9 -3.35 7.66 -14.92
C ASN A 9 -2.88 8.20 -16.27
N ASP A 10 -3.24 7.54 -17.36
CA ASP A 10 -2.88 7.94 -18.74
C ASP A 10 -3.41 9.31 -19.18
N LYS A 11 -4.36 9.88 -18.41
CA LYS A 11 -4.93 11.22 -18.64
C LYS A 11 -4.29 12.29 -17.76
N ASP A 12 -3.19 11.98 -17.08
CA ASP A 12 -2.50 12.84 -16.11
C ASP A 12 -3.34 13.21 -14.87
N GLU A 13 -4.42 12.46 -14.58
CA GLU A 13 -5.24 12.63 -13.39
C GLU A 13 -4.70 11.77 -12.25
N LEU A 14 -4.81 12.23 -11.00
CA LEU A 14 -4.44 11.43 -9.83
C LEU A 14 -5.23 10.12 -9.83
N ALA A 15 -4.55 8.97 -9.88
CA ALA A 15 -5.15 7.65 -9.77
C ALA A 15 -5.14 7.14 -8.32
N GLY A 16 -4.07 7.45 -7.59
CA GLY A 16 -3.86 6.92 -6.25
C GLY A 16 -2.49 7.26 -5.69
N TYR A 17 -2.09 6.52 -4.65
CA TYR A 17 -0.78 6.62 -4.02
C TYR A 17 -0.11 5.26 -3.95
N MET A 18 1.19 5.22 -4.21
CA MET A 18 2.02 4.03 -4.11
C MET A 18 2.94 4.11 -2.90
N ILE A 19 3.08 2.98 -2.20
CA ILE A 19 4.12 2.76 -1.18
C ILE A 19 5.06 1.64 -1.66
N PHE A 20 6.26 1.55 -1.07
CA PHE A 20 7.12 0.39 -1.26
C PHE A 20 6.87 -0.63 -0.13
N CYS A 21 6.55 -1.87 -0.50
CA CYS A 21 6.38 -2.96 0.44
C CYS A 21 7.70 -3.71 0.64
N PRO A 22 8.34 -3.64 1.82
CA PRO A 22 9.63 -4.30 2.06
C PRO A 22 9.53 -5.84 2.08
N ALA A 23 8.33 -6.41 2.25
CA ALA A 23 8.14 -7.86 2.27
C ALA A 23 7.94 -8.46 0.87
N CYS A 24 7.29 -7.71 -0.03
CA CYS A 24 7.09 -8.11 -1.43
C CYS A 24 8.18 -7.56 -2.36
N GLU A 25 9.00 -6.63 -1.86
CA GLU A 25 10.06 -5.95 -2.60
C GLU A 25 9.53 -5.24 -3.86
N CYS A 26 8.30 -4.71 -3.79
CA CYS A 26 7.61 -4.06 -4.89
C CYS A 26 6.65 -2.95 -4.42
N GLY A 27 6.15 -2.16 -5.38
CA GLY A 27 5.20 -1.09 -5.12
C GLY A 27 3.77 -1.62 -4.90
N HIS A 28 3.12 -1.17 -3.83
CA HIS A 28 1.69 -1.39 -3.59
C HIS A 28 0.92 -0.10 -3.90
N LEU A 29 0.01 -0.16 -4.86
CA LEU A 29 -0.82 0.98 -5.28
C LEU A 29 -2.19 0.97 -4.60
N PHE A 30 -2.49 2.05 -3.90
CA PHE A 30 -3.80 2.35 -3.33
C PHE A 30 -4.52 3.33 -4.25
N TYR A 31 -5.56 2.86 -4.96
CA TYR A 31 -6.38 3.75 -5.79
C TYR A 31 -7.26 4.61 -4.89
N THR A 32 -6.97 5.91 -4.81
CA THR A 32 -7.70 6.88 -3.96
C THR A 32 -8.51 7.88 -4.78
N ASN A 33 -8.59 7.69 -6.09
CA ASN A 33 -9.45 8.49 -6.95
C ASN A 33 -10.89 7.97 -6.89
N HIS A 34 -11.73 8.68 -6.12
CA HIS A 34 -13.15 8.35 -5.95
C HIS A 34 -14.04 8.69 -7.16
N SER A 35 -13.52 9.33 -8.21
CA SER A 35 -14.22 9.37 -9.51
C SER A 35 -14.32 7.98 -10.14
N ASN A 36 -13.46 7.04 -9.74
CA ASN A 36 -13.67 5.62 -10.02
C ASN A 36 -14.69 5.05 -9.01
N PRO A 37 -15.89 4.62 -9.46
CA PRO A 37 -16.93 4.10 -8.57
C PRO A 37 -16.55 2.78 -7.86
N LYS A 38 -15.46 2.12 -8.27
CA LYS A 38 -14.92 0.93 -7.60
C LYS A 38 -13.86 1.26 -6.54
N CYS A 39 -13.52 2.54 -6.36
CA CYS A 39 -12.55 3.00 -5.38
C CYS A 39 -13.13 2.97 -3.97
N ASN A 40 -12.69 2.01 -3.17
CA ASN A 40 -13.10 1.86 -1.76
C ASN A 40 -11.97 2.24 -0.78
N TRP A 41 -10.86 2.79 -1.28
CA TRP A 41 -9.74 3.18 -0.43
C TRP A 41 -9.91 4.59 0.12
N ILE A 42 -9.65 4.75 1.41
CA ILE A 42 -9.57 6.02 2.10
C ILE A 42 -8.10 6.28 2.42
N PHE A 43 -7.67 7.51 2.19
CA PHE A 43 -6.33 7.99 2.52
C PHE A 43 -6.44 9.24 3.39
N ASP A 44 -5.60 9.36 4.41
CA ASP A 44 -5.56 10.51 5.32
C ASP A 44 -4.87 11.76 4.71
N GLY A 45 -4.28 11.65 3.53
CA GLY A 45 -3.58 12.73 2.84
C GLY A 45 -2.13 12.91 3.27
N ASN A 46 -1.64 12.13 4.25
CA ASN A 46 -0.28 12.29 4.78
C ASN A 46 0.71 11.41 4.00
N THR A 47 1.63 12.02 3.25
CA THR A 47 2.61 11.25 2.46
C THR A 47 3.83 10.80 3.26
N GLU A 48 4.11 11.40 4.43
CA GLU A 48 5.25 11.04 5.30
C GLU A 48 4.87 9.96 6.31
N LYS A 49 3.64 10.01 6.82
CA LYS A 49 3.08 9.05 7.78
C LYS A 49 1.71 8.55 7.30
N PRO A 50 1.64 7.91 6.11
CA PRO A 50 0.38 7.55 5.49
C PRO A 50 -0.45 6.59 6.33
N THR A 51 -1.76 6.78 6.24
CA THR A 51 -2.76 5.81 6.67
C THR A 51 -3.73 5.53 5.53
N PHE A 52 -3.86 4.25 5.18
CA PHE A 52 -4.83 3.78 4.20
C PHE A 52 -5.84 2.84 4.86
N SER A 53 -7.08 2.89 4.39
CA SER A 53 -8.16 1.97 4.80
C SER A 53 -8.91 1.48 3.57
N PRO A 54 -9.29 0.19 3.44
CA PRO A 54 -9.16 -0.91 4.42
C PRO A 54 -7.74 -1.54 4.46
N SER A 55 -7.61 -2.85 4.73
CA SER A 55 -6.35 -3.59 4.53
C SER A 55 -6.12 -3.91 3.06
N MET A 56 -4.84 -3.89 2.65
CA MET A 56 -4.36 -4.33 1.33
C MET A 56 -4.20 -5.83 1.30
N LEU A 57 -4.79 -6.47 0.28
CA LEU A 57 -4.60 -7.87 -0.03
C LEU A 57 -3.98 -8.07 -1.41
N VAL A 58 -2.72 -8.49 -1.41
CA VAL A 58 -2.03 -9.00 -2.60
C VAL A 58 -2.18 -10.52 -2.61
N HIS A 59 -2.84 -11.01 -3.65
CA HIS A 59 -2.98 -12.45 -3.87
C HIS A 59 -1.66 -13.07 -4.33
N GLN A 60 -1.40 -14.29 -3.87
CA GLN A 60 -0.22 -15.05 -4.29
C GLN A 60 -0.23 -15.28 -5.81
N SER A 61 0.94 -15.15 -6.42
CA SER A 61 1.17 -15.47 -7.83
C SER A 61 2.50 -16.21 -7.98
N ALA A 62 2.87 -16.57 -9.22
CA ALA A 62 4.17 -17.18 -9.50
C ALA A 62 5.37 -16.30 -9.10
N CYS A 63 5.18 -14.97 -9.08
CA CYS A 63 6.25 -14.01 -8.85
C CYS A 63 6.09 -13.20 -7.55
N GLN A 64 5.00 -13.39 -6.80
CA GLN A 64 4.76 -12.64 -5.56
C GLN A 64 4.12 -13.51 -4.47
N PRO A 65 4.55 -13.37 -3.20
CA PRO A 65 3.91 -14.05 -2.08
C PRO A 65 2.52 -13.46 -1.82
N ARG A 66 1.69 -14.17 -1.08
CA ARG A 66 0.50 -13.57 -0.46
C ARG A 66 0.97 -12.53 0.55
N CYS A 67 0.48 -11.31 0.42
CA CYS A 67 0.70 -10.23 1.37
C CYS A 67 -0.62 -9.60 1.77
N HIS A 68 -0.89 -9.58 3.06
CA HIS A 68 -2.07 -8.96 3.66
C HIS A 68 -1.60 -7.96 4.72
N SER A 69 -1.90 -6.67 4.53
CA SER A 69 -1.30 -5.63 5.36
C SER A 69 -2.21 -4.45 5.63
N PHE A 70 -2.04 -3.83 6.80
CA PHE A 70 -2.53 -2.48 7.08
C PHE A 70 -1.39 -1.46 6.97
N VAL A 71 -1.70 -0.25 6.53
CA VAL A 71 -0.79 0.89 6.54
C VAL A 71 -1.37 1.96 7.42
N ARG A 72 -0.67 2.32 8.50
CA ARG A 72 -1.14 3.28 9.51
C ARG A 72 0.04 4.06 10.07
N ASN A 73 -0.08 5.39 10.15
CA ASN A 73 0.92 6.27 10.74
C ASN A 73 2.35 6.04 10.20
N GLY A 74 2.49 5.75 8.90
CA GLY A 74 3.80 5.52 8.27
C GLY A 74 4.45 4.17 8.61
N GLN A 75 3.68 3.22 9.13
CA GLN A 75 4.10 1.84 9.36
C GLN A 75 3.23 0.88 8.54
N ILE A 76 3.82 -0.26 8.19
CA ILE A 76 3.12 -1.38 7.56
C ILE A 76 3.05 -2.55 8.54
N GLN A 77 1.83 -2.97 8.86
CA GLN A 77 1.53 -4.14 9.69
C GLN A 77 1.15 -5.29 8.77
N PHE A 78 1.99 -6.32 8.71
CA PHE A 78 1.71 -7.57 7.99
C PHE A 78 0.89 -8.51 8.86
N LEU A 79 -0.19 -9.07 8.31
CA LEU A 79 -1.06 -10.01 9.00
C LEU A 79 -0.49 -11.44 8.95
N SER A 80 -1.03 -12.32 9.79
CA SER A 80 -0.52 -13.69 9.97
C SER A 80 -0.78 -14.60 8.77
N ASP A 81 -1.68 -14.23 7.86
CA ASP A 81 -1.99 -14.96 6.64
C ASP A 81 -1.08 -14.58 5.45
N CYS A 82 -0.03 -13.78 5.67
CA CYS A 82 1.03 -13.59 4.69
C CYS A 82 1.89 -14.86 4.52
N THR A 83 2.40 -15.09 3.31
CA THR A 83 3.30 -16.23 3.02
C THR A 83 4.77 -15.83 2.87
N HIS A 84 5.11 -14.59 3.19
CA HIS A 84 6.49 -14.07 3.19
C HIS A 84 7.08 -14.01 4.61
N LYS A 85 8.41 -13.89 4.72
CA LYS A 85 9.17 -13.91 5.98
C LYS A 85 8.73 -12.88 7.04
N MET A 86 8.07 -11.79 6.63
CA MET A 86 7.63 -10.70 7.52
C MET A 86 6.20 -10.89 8.06
N ALA A 87 5.57 -12.06 7.89
CA ALA A 87 4.22 -12.32 8.39
C ALA A 87 4.12 -12.04 9.90
N GLY A 88 3.05 -11.35 10.31
CA GLY A 88 2.82 -10.96 11.71
C GLY A 88 3.70 -9.82 12.24
N GLN A 89 4.60 -9.25 11.42
CA GLN A 89 5.47 -8.16 11.84
C GLN A 89 4.88 -6.79 11.50
N THR A 90 5.22 -5.79 12.29
CA THR A 90 4.99 -4.37 11.96
C THR A 90 6.34 -3.70 11.81
N VAL A 91 6.54 -3.02 10.68
CA VAL A 91 7.78 -2.30 10.40
C VAL A 91 7.47 -0.90 9.90
N GLU A 92 8.47 -0.03 9.99
CA GLU A 92 8.40 1.29 9.38
C GLU A 92 8.35 1.18 7.86
N LEU A 93 7.50 1.99 7.22
CA LEU A 93 7.51 2.09 5.76
C LEU A 93 8.83 2.69 5.28
N PRO A 94 9.48 2.10 4.28
CA PRO A 94 10.63 2.70 3.61
C PRO A 94 10.28 4.04 2.97
N GLU A 95 11.26 4.92 2.86
CA GLU A 95 11.15 6.14 2.06
C GLU A 95 11.21 5.80 0.56
N ILE A 96 10.58 6.64 -0.28
CA ILE A 96 10.61 6.58 -1.74
C ILE A 96 11.20 7.87 -2.31
#